data_AF-A0A2N4YWZ1-F1
#
_entry.id   AF-A0A2N4YWZ1-F1
#
_cell.length_a   1.000
_cell.length_b   1.000
_cell.length_c   1.000
_cell.angle_alpha   90.00
_cell.angle_beta   90.00
_cell.angle_gamma   90.00
#
_symmetry.space_group_name_H-M   'P 1'
#
loop_
_entity.id
_entity.type
_entity.pdbx_description
1 polymer ?
#
loop_
_entity_poly.entity_id
_entity_poly.type
_entity_poly.pdbx_seq_one_letter_code
_entity_poly.pdbx_strand_id
1 'polypeptide(L)'
;LHIGRVISWNGIVTYGAMAMGAPLGVLCYSHIGLSGLAVVIMAVALVAILCALPRAAVKATKGKAMSFRAVLGRVWPYGMALALASAGFGVIATFITLFYDAKGWDGAAFALTLFSCAFVGTRLLFPNGINRLGGLNVAMLCFSVEIIGLLLVGFADTPLLAKIGTFLTGAGFSLVFPALGVVAVKAVPQHNQGSALATYTVFMDLSLGVTGPLAGLLMAWTGISMIYLAAAGLVMAALLLGWRLKKRPPVSEPEAIAPGQ
;
A
#
# COMPACT_ATOMS: atom_id res chain seq x y z
N LEU A 1 -5.01 27.09 -19.07
CA LEU A 1 -3.76 26.35 -19.39
C LEU A 1 -2.98 25.81 -18.18
N HIS A 2 -3.05 26.43 -16.98
CA HIS A 2 -2.18 26.01 -15.84
C HIS A 2 -2.69 24.83 -15.01
N ILE A 3 -4.00 24.56 -14.97
CA ILE A 3 -4.59 23.53 -14.09
C ILE A 3 -4.06 22.13 -14.41
N GLY A 4 -4.09 21.71 -15.68
CA GLY A 4 -3.58 20.39 -16.10
C GLY A 4 -2.09 20.17 -15.79
N ARG A 5 -1.27 21.23 -15.84
CA ARG A 5 0.15 21.16 -15.48
C ARG A 5 0.35 21.01 -13.97
N VAL A 6 -0.49 21.64 -13.16
CA VAL A 6 -0.49 21.48 -11.69
C VAL A 6 -0.97 20.09 -11.27
N ILE A 7 -1.99 19.52 -11.94
CA ILE A 7 -2.45 18.13 -11.69
C ILE A 7 -1.33 17.13 -12.02
N SER A 8 -0.67 17.33 -13.16
CA SER A 8 0.50 16.55 -13.58
C SER A 8 1.64 16.65 -12.55
N TRP A 9 1.95 17.86 -12.08
CA TRP A 9 3.02 18.09 -11.11
C TRP A 9 2.72 17.46 -9.74
N ASN A 10 1.48 17.54 -9.25
CA ASN A 10 1.08 16.89 -8.01
C ASN A 10 1.20 15.35 -8.12
N GLY A 11 0.80 14.78 -9.26
CA GLY A 11 1.00 13.35 -9.54
C GLY A 11 2.49 12.98 -9.57
N ILE A 12 3.32 13.73 -10.30
CA ILE A 12 4.76 13.50 -10.40
C ILE A 12 5.44 13.60 -9.03
N VAL A 13 5.09 14.61 -8.23
CA VAL A 13 5.67 14.79 -6.89
C VAL A 13 5.20 13.71 -5.93
N THR A 14 3.92 13.33 -5.94
CA THR A 14 3.38 12.32 -5.01
C THR A 14 3.88 10.92 -5.36
N TYR A 15 3.85 10.54 -6.65
CA TYR A 15 4.39 9.25 -7.08
C TYR A 15 5.91 9.24 -7.07
N GLY A 16 6.56 10.38 -7.32
CA GLY A 16 8.01 10.55 -7.15
C GLY A 16 8.43 10.39 -5.70
N ALA A 17 7.72 11.01 -4.77
CA ALA A 17 7.97 10.87 -3.33
C ALA A 17 7.72 9.43 -2.86
N MET A 18 6.65 8.77 -3.31
CA MET A 18 6.46 7.34 -3.02
C MET A 18 7.53 6.47 -3.67
N ALA A 19 7.92 6.72 -4.92
CA ALA A 19 8.92 5.93 -5.62
C ALA A 19 10.31 6.06 -4.97
N MET A 20 10.71 7.28 -4.60
CA MET A 20 12.03 7.56 -4.02
C MET A 20 12.10 7.38 -2.50
N GLY A 21 11.00 7.56 -1.78
CA GLY A 21 10.98 7.53 -0.32
C GLY A 21 11.36 6.19 0.28
N ALA A 22 10.90 5.08 -0.31
CA ALA A 22 11.25 3.75 0.19
C ALA A 22 12.72 3.36 -0.08
N PRO A 23 13.28 3.51 -1.30
CA PRO A 23 14.71 3.28 -1.54
C PRO A 23 15.63 4.17 -0.70
N LEU A 24 15.33 5.47 -0.58
CA LEU A 24 16.11 6.40 0.24
C LEU A 24 16.02 6.06 1.73
N GLY A 25 14.84 5.64 2.18
CA GLY A 25 14.65 5.16 3.56
C GLY A 25 15.48 3.91 3.86
N VAL A 26 15.54 2.96 2.92
CA VAL A 26 16.35 1.74 3.06
C VAL A 26 17.86 2.04 3.01
N LEU A 27 18.31 2.95 2.14
CA LEU A 27 19.71 3.38 2.07
C LEU A 27 20.15 4.13 3.35
N CYS A 28 19.28 5.00 3.89
CA CYS A 28 19.54 5.61 5.19
C CYS A 28 19.60 4.54 6.28
N TYR A 29 18.64 3.61 6.31
CA TYR A 29 18.62 2.53 7.29
C TYR A 29 19.92 1.71 7.28
N SER A 30 20.47 1.38 6.10
CA SER A 30 21.68 0.58 5.99
C SER A 30 22.95 1.29 6.49
N HIS A 31 23.01 2.62 6.46
CA HIS A 31 24.21 3.38 6.87
C HIS A 31 24.15 3.93 8.30
N ILE A 32 22.97 4.29 8.79
CA ILE A 32 22.79 5.02 10.06
C ILE A 32 21.78 4.34 11.01
N GLY A 33 21.28 3.14 10.65
CA GLY A 33 20.40 2.34 11.49
C GLY A 33 19.02 2.97 11.70
N LEU A 34 18.23 2.35 12.59
CA LEU A 34 16.84 2.75 12.84
C LEU A 34 16.72 4.15 13.47
N SER A 35 17.57 4.44 14.46
CA SER A 35 17.60 5.73 15.15
C SER A 35 18.02 6.87 14.22
N GLY A 36 19.02 6.65 13.36
CA GLY A 36 19.43 7.62 12.35
C GLY A 36 18.35 7.86 11.29
N LEU A 37 17.69 6.80 10.81
CA LEU A 37 16.56 6.92 9.91
C LEU A 37 15.42 7.76 10.52
N ALA A 38 15.09 7.54 11.79
CA ALA A 38 14.05 8.31 12.49
C ALA A 38 14.39 9.81 12.55
N VAL A 39 15.64 10.16 12.86
CA VAL A 39 16.10 11.56 12.88
C VAL A 39 16.03 12.18 11.49
N VAL A 40 16.42 11.44 10.43
CA VAL A 40 16.34 11.92 9.04
C VAL A 40 14.88 12.18 8.64
N ILE A 41 13.95 11.28 8.97
CA ILE A 41 12.52 11.47 8.70
C ILE A 41 11.99 12.72 9.44
N MET A 42 12.34 12.88 10.72
CA MET A 42 11.96 14.06 11.50
C MET A 42 12.55 15.36 10.90
N ALA A 43 13.81 15.35 10.49
CA ALA A 43 14.46 16.51 9.87
C ALA A 43 13.82 16.87 8.53
N VAL A 44 13.52 15.89 7.67
CA VAL A 44 12.83 16.11 6.40
C VAL A 44 11.43 16.69 6.62
N ALA A 45 10.70 16.17 7.61
CA ALA A 45 9.40 16.70 8.00
C ALA A 45 9.51 18.15 8.53
N LEU A 46 10.52 18.43 9.36
CA LEU A 46 10.78 19.76 9.90
C LEU A 46 11.12 20.76 8.79
N VAL A 47 12.01 20.39 7.85
CA VAL A 47 12.35 21.21 6.68
C VAL A 47 11.11 21.44 5.81
N ALA A 48 10.28 20.41 5.58
CA ALA A 48 9.04 20.57 4.84
C ALA A 48 8.08 21.56 5.54
N ILE A 49 7.95 21.50 6.87
CA ILE A 49 7.17 22.46 7.65
C ILE A 49 7.76 23.86 7.56
N LEU A 50 9.08 24.01 7.75
CA LEU A 50 9.78 25.29 7.68
C LEU A 50 9.68 25.93 6.29
N CYS A 51 9.69 25.13 5.21
CA CYS A 51 9.45 25.62 3.85
C CYS A 51 7.96 25.90 3.56
N ALA A 52 7.04 25.26 4.28
CA ALA A 52 5.60 25.48 4.13
C ALA A 52 5.10 26.72 4.90
N LEU A 53 5.68 27.02 6.06
CA LEU A 53 5.34 28.18 6.91
C LEU A 53 5.41 29.56 6.20
N PRO A 54 6.45 29.89 5.41
CA PRO A 54 6.55 31.17 4.73
C PRO A 54 5.71 31.25 3.45
N ARG A 55 5.10 30.15 2.99
CA ARG A 55 4.18 30.23 1.85
C ARG A 55 2.94 31.00 2.27
N ALA A 56 2.65 32.07 1.55
CA ALA A 56 1.39 32.79 1.66
C ALA A 56 0.25 31.78 1.68
N ALA A 57 -0.59 31.84 2.72
CA ALA A 57 -1.75 30.99 2.85
C ALA A 57 -2.52 31.06 1.53
N VAL A 58 -2.54 29.96 0.79
CA VAL A 58 -3.35 29.87 -0.42
C VAL A 58 -4.75 30.18 0.07
N LYS A 59 -5.37 31.25 -0.47
CA LYS A 59 -6.80 31.50 -0.24
C LYS A 59 -7.49 30.20 -0.61
N ALA A 60 -7.90 29.43 0.40
CA ALA A 60 -8.69 28.24 0.18
C ALA A 60 -9.89 28.73 -0.61
N THR A 61 -9.97 28.35 -1.89
CA THR A 61 -11.19 28.58 -2.65
C THR A 61 -12.29 28.00 -1.79
N LYS A 62 -13.22 28.84 -1.35
CA LYS A 62 -14.43 28.44 -0.63
C LYS A 62 -15.35 27.64 -1.57
N GLY A 63 -14.84 26.59 -2.20
CA GLY A 63 -15.67 25.53 -2.74
C GLY A 63 -16.04 24.65 -1.56
N LYS A 64 -17.32 24.28 -1.42
CA LYS A 64 -17.78 23.33 -0.40
C LYS A 64 -16.82 22.15 -0.34
N ALA A 65 -15.96 22.09 0.69
CA ALA A 65 -15.16 20.91 0.94
C ALA A 65 -16.15 19.75 1.02
N MET A 66 -16.03 18.74 0.14
CA MET A 66 -16.90 17.58 0.28
C MET A 66 -16.74 17.07 1.70
N SER A 67 -17.86 16.78 2.36
CA SER A 67 -17.89 16.16 3.67
C SER A 67 -16.92 14.97 3.69
N PHE A 68 -16.19 14.81 4.80
CA PHE A 68 -15.30 13.68 5.03
C PHE A 68 -15.98 12.33 4.72
N ARG A 69 -17.31 12.25 4.92
CA ARG A 69 -18.14 11.09 4.61
C ARG A 69 -18.25 10.80 3.10
N ALA A 70 -18.29 11.83 2.26
CA ALA A 70 -18.31 11.70 0.81
C ALA A 70 -16.92 11.34 0.25
N VAL A 71 -15.84 11.86 0.86
CA VAL A 71 -14.46 11.44 0.57
C VAL A 71 -14.27 9.96 0.94
N LEU A 72 -14.71 9.57 2.14
CA LEU A 72 -14.68 8.19 2.60
C LEU A 72 -15.44 7.28 1.63
N GLY A 73 -16.66 7.64 1.22
CA GLY A 73 -17.45 6.82 0.28
C GLY A 73 -16.76 6.56 -1.07
N ARG A 74 -16.01 7.53 -1.60
CA ARG A 74 -15.28 7.37 -2.87
C ARG A 74 -13.96 6.62 -2.74
N VAL A 75 -13.28 6.76 -1.59
CA VAL A 75 -11.95 6.14 -1.34
C VAL A 75 -12.09 4.75 -0.74
N TRP A 76 -13.18 4.46 -0.02
CA TRP A 76 -13.45 3.21 0.67
C TRP A 76 -13.13 1.94 -0.14
N PRO A 77 -13.58 1.78 -1.40
CA PRO A 77 -13.32 0.53 -2.11
C PRO A 77 -11.82 0.30 -2.41
N TYR A 78 -11.06 1.37 -2.65
CA TYR A 78 -9.60 1.29 -2.84
C TYR A 78 -8.87 1.06 -1.53
N GLY A 79 -9.31 1.73 -0.45
CA GLY A 79 -8.79 1.53 0.90
C GLY A 79 -9.05 0.11 1.41
N MET A 80 -10.24 -0.45 1.15
CA MET A 80 -10.57 -1.83 1.51
C MET A 80 -9.73 -2.85 0.74
N ALA A 81 -9.53 -2.65 -0.57
CA ALA A 81 -8.65 -3.51 -1.35
C ALA A 81 -7.20 -3.46 -0.82
N LEU A 82 -6.72 -2.27 -0.42
CA LEU A 82 -5.43 -2.14 0.25
C LEU A 82 -5.42 -2.85 1.60
N ALA A 83 -6.44 -2.67 2.44
CA ALA A 83 -6.54 -3.31 3.75
C ALA A 83 -6.43 -4.82 3.63
N LEU A 84 -7.21 -5.42 2.72
CA LEU A 84 -7.21 -6.85 2.48
C LEU A 84 -5.85 -7.39 2.00
N ALA A 85 -5.16 -6.64 1.13
CA ALA A 85 -3.80 -7.00 0.71
C ALA A 85 -2.77 -6.82 1.82
N SER A 86 -2.89 -5.77 2.63
CA SER A 86 -1.99 -5.49 3.75
C SER A 86 -2.03 -6.58 4.82
N ALA A 87 -3.12 -7.34 4.91
CA ALA A 87 -3.20 -8.52 5.77
C ALA A 87 -2.18 -9.60 5.35
N GLY A 88 -1.99 -9.82 4.04
CA GLY A 88 -0.98 -10.74 3.50
C GLY A 88 0.43 -10.40 3.96
N PHE A 89 0.81 -9.14 3.78
CA PHE A 89 2.05 -8.60 4.32
C PHE A 89 2.15 -8.73 5.85
N GLY A 90 1.11 -8.34 6.58
CA GLY A 90 1.09 -8.37 8.05
C GLY A 90 1.31 -9.77 8.63
N VAL A 91 0.71 -10.79 8.03
CA VAL A 91 0.88 -12.19 8.46
C VAL A 91 2.31 -12.67 8.24
N ILE A 92 2.93 -12.35 7.10
CA ILE A 92 4.34 -12.70 6.84
C ILE A 92 5.26 -12.00 7.83
N ALA A 93 5.13 -10.67 7.98
CA ALA A 93 6.00 -9.88 8.84
C ALA A 93 5.95 -10.33 10.32
N THR A 94 4.78 -10.77 10.78
CA THR A 94 4.54 -11.10 12.19
C THR A 94 4.80 -12.57 12.52
N PHE A 95 4.42 -13.50 11.63
CA PHE A 95 4.36 -14.93 11.97
C PHE A 95 5.36 -15.81 11.23
N ILE A 96 6.10 -15.31 10.24
CA ILE A 96 7.02 -16.17 9.46
C ILE A 96 8.13 -16.79 10.31
N THR A 97 8.60 -16.08 11.33
CA THR A 97 9.58 -16.61 12.28
C THR A 97 8.99 -17.78 13.08
N LEU A 98 7.77 -17.60 13.56
CA LEU A 98 7.03 -18.63 14.28
C LEU A 98 6.68 -19.83 13.38
N PHE A 99 6.44 -19.61 12.09
CA PHE A 99 6.18 -20.68 11.11
C PHE A 99 7.40 -21.58 10.91
N TYR A 100 8.58 -20.98 10.81
CA TYR A 100 9.85 -21.70 10.72
C TYR A 100 10.14 -22.45 12.02
N ASP A 101 9.93 -21.82 13.18
CA ASP A 101 10.12 -22.45 14.48
C ASP A 101 9.19 -23.66 14.67
N ALA A 102 7.90 -23.51 14.36
CA ALA A 102 6.91 -24.60 14.44
C ALA A 102 7.21 -25.78 13.49
N LYS A 103 7.91 -25.53 12.38
CA LYS A 103 8.35 -26.57 11.43
C LYS A 103 9.75 -27.12 11.74
N GLY A 104 10.45 -26.59 12.75
CA GLY A 104 11.82 -26.96 13.09
C GLY A 104 12.85 -26.53 12.03
N TRP A 105 12.59 -25.43 11.33
CA TRP A 105 13.43 -24.93 10.24
C TRP A 105 14.24 -23.71 10.65
N ASP A 106 15.52 -23.70 10.29
CA ASP A 106 16.37 -22.53 10.42
C ASP A 106 16.23 -21.56 9.25
N GLY A 107 16.61 -20.30 9.50
CA GLY A 107 16.74 -19.29 8.44
C GLY A 107 15.50 -18.42 8.20
N ALA A 108 14.61 -18.27 9.19
CA ALA A 108 13.50 -17.33 9.12
C ALA A 108 13.95 -15.88 8.81
N ALA A 109 15.06 -15.45 9.42
CA ALA A 109 15.65 -14.14 9.14
C ALA A 109 16.02 -13.98 7.66
N PHE A 110 16.51 -15.04 7.02
CA PHE A 110 16.81 -15.02 5.59
C PHE A 110 15.53 -14.87 4.75
N ALA A 111 14.43 -15.51 5.13
CA ALA A 111 13.15 -15.36 4.45
C ALA A 111 12.61 -13.91 4.55
N LEU A 112 12.73 -13.27 5.72
CA LEU A 112 12.38 -11.85 5.91
C LEU A 112 13.27 -10.91 5.09
N THR A 113 14.56 -11.19 5.00
CA THR A 113 15.48 -10.46 4.12
C THR A 113 15.08 -10.62 2.66
N LEU A 114 14.73 -11.84 2.24
CA LEU A 114 14.29 -12.14 0.87
C LEU A 114 13.01 -11.39 0.53
N PHE A 115 12.03 -11.38 1.45
CA PHE A 115 10.81 -10.58 1.37
C PHE A 115 11.14 -9.10 1.17
N SER A 116 12.02 -8.54 2.01
CA SER A 116 12.37 -7.12 1.98
C SER A 116 13.14 -6.75 0.70
N CYS A 117 14.07 -7.59 0.26
CA CYS A 117 14.80 -7.41 -0.99
C CYS A 117 13.86 -7.47 -2.21
N ALA A 118 12.91 -8.40 -2.23
CA ALA A 118 11.89 -8.47 -3.28
C ALA A 118 11.01 -7.23 -3.30
N PHE A 119 10.59 -6.79 -2.11
CA PHE A 119 9.74 -5.61 -1.95
C PHE A 119 10.43 -4.35 -2.49
N VAL A 120 11.69 -4.11 -2.11
CA VAL A 120 12.48 -2.97 -2.60
C VAL A 120 12.84 -3.14 -4.08
N GLY A 121 13.28 -4.33 -4.48
CA GLY A 121 13.69 -4.66 -5.84
C GLY A 121 12.57 -4.44 -6.86
N THR A 122 11.36 -4.92 -6.58
CA THR A 122 10.20 -4.68 -7.45
C THR A 122 9.89 -3.19 -7.60
N ARG A 123 10.07 -2.41 -6.53
CA ARG A 123 9.85 -0.95 -6.57
C ARG A 123 10.86 -0.23 -7.46
N LEU A 124 12.11 -0.69 -7.46
CA LEU A 124 13.20 -0.14 -8.28
C LEU A 124 13.15 -0.59 -9.75
N LEU A 125 12.70 -1.82 -10.00
CA LEU A 125 12.61 -2.39 -11.36
C LEU A 125 11.38 -1.90 -12.11
N PHE A 126 10.28 -1.60 -11.41
CA PHE A 126 9.00 -1.23 -12.04
C PHE A 126 8.47 0.17 -11.66
N PRO A 127 9.29 1.25 -11.61
CA PRO A 127 8.82 2.58 -11.23
C PRO A 127 7.82 3.15 -12.25
N ASN A 128 7.99 2.82 -13.53
CA ASN A 128 7.11 3.26 -14.62
C ASN A 128 5.93 2.33 -14.89
N GLY A 129 5.84 1.18 -14.21
CA GLY A 129 4.77 0.20 -14.42
C GLY A 129 3.39 0.81 -14.18
N ILE A 130 3.26 1.60 -13.10
CA ILE A 130 2.02 2.28 -12.72
C ILE A 130 1.59 3.31 -13.76
N ASN A 131 2.53 4.07 -14.32
CA ASN A 131 2.24 5.10 -15.32
C ASN A 131 1.88 4.51 -16.69
N ARG A 132 2.47 3.37 -17.07
CA ARG A 132 2.27 2.76 -18.39
C ARG A 132 1.07 1.83 -18.45
N LEU A 133 0.84 1.03 -17.41
CA LEU A 133 -0.22 0.02 -17.36
C LEU A 133 -1.48 0.51 -16.63
N GLY A 134 -1.36 1.60 -15.86
CA GLY A 134 -2.43 2.12 -15.01
C GLY A 134 -2.46 1.44 -13.65
N GLY A 135 -2.73 2.22 -12.59
CA GLY A 135 -2.67 1.76 -11.20
C GLY A 135 -3.52 0.52 -10.92
N LEU A 136 -4.75 0.44 -11.44
CA LEU A 136 -5.61 -0.71 -11.18
C LEU A 136 -5.11 -2.01 -11.82
N ASN A 137 -4.47 -1.95 -13.00
CA ASN A 137 -3.92 -3.14 -13.66
C ASN A 137 -2.67 -3.64 -12.93
N VAL A 138 -1.80 -2.73 -12.51
CA VAL A 138 -0.63 -3.07 -11.70
C VAL A 138 -1.06 -3.69 -10.37
N ALA A 139 -2.07 -3.11 -9.70
CA ALA A 139 -2.61 -3.65 -8.46
C ALA A 139 -3.13 -5.09 -8.62
N MET A 140 -3.86 -5.38 -9.70
CA MET A 140 -4.33 -6.75 -9.96
C MET A 140 -3.18 -7.74 -10.19
N LEU A 141 -2.16 -7.36 -10.96
CA LEU A 141 -0.98 -8.22 -11.17
C LEU A 141 -0.28 -8.50 -9.84
N CYS A 142 -0.08 -7.45 -9.05
CA CYS A 142 0.49 -7.52 -7.71
C CYS A 142 -0.28 -8.45 -6.78
N PHE A 143 -1.62 -8.33 -6.74
CA PHE A 143 -2.46 -9.24 -5.97
C PHE A 143 -2.29 -10.69 -6.42
N SER A 144 -2.26 -10.96 -7.73
CA SER A 144 -2.03 -12.32 -8.23
C SER A 144 -0.69 -12.89 -7.76
N VAL A 145 0.39 -12.11 -7.83
CA VAL A 145 1.71 -12.54 -7.35
C VAL A 145 1.71 -12.75 -5.84
N GLU A 146 1.05 -11.86 -5.09
CA GLU A 146 0.94 -11.94 -3.64
C GLU A 146 0.18 -13.19 -3.18
N ILE A 147 -0.95 -13.51 -3.84
CA ILE A 147 -1.74 -14.72 -3.59
C ILE A 147 -0.89 -15.96 -3.81
N ILE A 148 -0.17 -16.04 -4.93
CA ILE A 148 0.70 -17.19 -5.23
C ILE A 148 1.76 -17.33 -4.13
N GLY A 149 2.40 -16.23 -3.73
CA GLY A 149 3.38 -16.23 -2.64
C GLY A 149 2.81 -16.76 -1.33
N LEU A 150 1.63 -16.28 -0.92
CA LEU A 150 0.97 -16.71 0.33
C LEU A 150 0.52 -18.17 0.29
N LEU A 151 0.02 -18.65 -0.85
CA LEU A 151 -0.33 -20.07 -1.02
C LEU A 151 0.92 -20.96 -0.93
N LEU A 152 2.04 -20.54 -1.53
CA LEU A 152 3.30 -21.27 -1.43
C LEU A 152 3.83 -21.35 -0.01
N VAL A 153 3.69 -20.27 0.79
CA VAL A 153 4.05 -20.30 2.22
C VAL A 153 3.09 -21.21 2.99
N GLY A 154 1.78 -21.10 2.76
CA GLY A 154 0.78 -21.90 3.46
C GLY A 154 0.94 -23.41 3.26
N PHE A 155 1.28 -23.83 2.03
CA PHE A 155 1.56 -25.22 1.67
C PHE A 155 3.05 -25.59 1.72
N ALA A 156 3.89 -24.80 2.40
CA ALA A 156 5.31 -25.09 2.44
C ALA A 156 5.59 -26.35 3.29
N ASP A 157 6.12 -27.38 2.62
CA ASP A 157 6.71 -28.58 3.24
C ASP A 157 8.24 -28.54 3.28
N THR A 158 8.85 -27.54 2.64
CA THR A 158 10.30 -27.32 2.69
C THR A 158 10.64 -25.84 2.93
N PRO A 159 11.79 -25.54 3.56
CA PRO A 159 12.24 -24.16 3.77
C PRO A 159 12.41 -23.39 2.46
N LEU A 160 12.82 -24.06 1.38
CA LEU A 160 13.00 -23.44 0.06
C LEU A 160 11.66 -22.93 -0.48
N LEU A 161 10.58 -23.72 -0.35
CA LEU A 161 9.25 -23.34 -0.81
C LEU A 161 8.72 -22.13 -0.03
N ALA A 162 8.93 -22.10 1.29
CA ALA A 162 8.60 -20.96 2.12
C ALA A 162 9.40 -19.70 1.72
N LYS A 163 10.71 -19.82 1.44
CA LYS A 163 11.54 -18.69 0.95
C LYS A 163 11.01 -18.13 -0.36
N ILE A 164 10.73 -18.99 -1.35
CA ILE A 164 10.17 -18.57 -2.64
C ILE A 164 8.81 -17.88 -2.44
N GLY A 165 7.96 -18.44 -1.58
CA GLY A 165 6.68 -17.85 -1.23
C GLY A 165 6.83 -16.45 -0.63
N THR A 166 7.70 -16.27 0.38
CA THR A 166 7.97 -14.97 0.98
C THR A 166 8.54 -13.95 0.00
N PHE A 167 9.42 -14.37 -0.92
CA PHE A 167 9.95 -13.50 -1.98
C PHE A 167 8.83 -13.01 -2.91
N LEU A 168 7.96 -13.91 -3.36
CA LEU A 168 6.83 -13.59 -4.22
C LEU A 168 5.83 -12.67 -3.51
N THR A 169 5.50 -12.93 -2.24
CA THR A 169 4.61 -12.06 -1.46
C THR A 169 5.19 -10.66 -1.33
N GLY A 170 6.51 -10.53 -1.06
CA GLY A 170 7.18 -9.23 -0.98
C GLY A 170 7.18 -8.48 -2.31
N ALA A 171 7.44 -9.18 -3.42
CA ALA A 171 7.35 -8.61 -4.76
C ALA A 171 5.92 -8.17 -5.10
N GLY A 172 4.91 -8.99 -4.77
CA GLY A 172 3.50 -8.72 -5.04
C GLY A 172 3.00 -7.48 -4.30
N PHE A 173 3.23 -7.40 -2.98
CA PHE A 173 2.71 -6.30 -2.16
C PHE A 173 3.35 -4.92 -2.46
N SER A 174 4.58 -4.90 -2.98
CA SER A 174 5.40 -3.69 -3.18
C SER A 174 4.71 -2.52 -3.87
N LEU A 175 4.04 -2.79 -5.00
CA LEU A 175 3.39 -1.75 -5.80
C LEU A 175 1.92 -1.55 -5.47
N VAL A 176 1.31 -2.36 -4.59
CA VAL A 176 -0.13 -2.26 -4.26
C VAL A 176 -0.47 -0.89 -3.72
N PHE A 177 0.30 -0.41 -2.73
CA PHE A 177 0.09 0.89 -2.08
C PHE A 177 0.16 2.06 -3.07
N PRO A 178 1.23 2.26 -3.85
CA PRO A 178 1.26 3.34 -4.83
C PRO A 178 0.24 3.13 -5.95
N ALA A 179 0.03 1.90 -6.44
CA ALA A 179 -0.85 1.65 -7.58
C ALA A 179 -2.32 1.97 -7.28
N LEU A 180 -2.83 1.57 -6.11
CA LEU A 180 -4.19 1.92 -5.67
C LEU A 180 -4.27 3.35 -5.15
N GLY A 181 -3.23 3.86 -4.48
CA GLY A 181 -3.16 5.24 -4.01
C GLY A 181 -3.34 6.26 -5.13
N VAL A 182 -2.76 5.99 -6.31
CA VAL A 182 -2.95 6.83 -7.51
C VAL A 182 -4.41 6.98 -7.88
N VAL A 183 -5.13 5.86 -7.86
CA VAL A 183 -6.53 5.80 -8.31
C VAL A 183 -7.44 6.40 -7.25
N ALA A 184 -7.16 6.15 -5.97
CA ALA A 184 -7.88 6.73 -4.84
C ALA A 184 -7.78 8.26 -4.81
N VAL A 185 -6.58 8.82 -5.00
CA VAL A 185 -6.36 10.27 -5.01
C VAL A 185 -7.00 10.94 -6.23
N LYS A 186 -7.02 10.26 -7.39
CA LYS A 186 -7.70 10.74 -8.60
C LYS A 186 -9.23 10.65 -8.51
N ALA A 187 -9.79 9.85 -7.61
CA ALA A 187 -11.24 9.71 -7.42
C ALA A 187 -11.88 10.88 -6.65
N VAL A 188 -11.07 11.79 -6.11
CA VAL A 188 -11.54 12.97 -5.37
C VAL A 188 -11.06 14.28 -6.01
N PRO A 189 -11.82 15.39 -5.87
CA PRO A 189 -11.38 16.73 -6.29
C PRO A 189 -10.06 17.12 -5.63
N GLN A 190 -9.26 17.94 -6.33
CA GLN A 190 -7.91 18.33 -5.90
C GLN A 190 -7.84 18.89 -4.48
N HIS A 191 -8.86 19.62 -4.05
CA HIS A 191 -8.93 20.22 -2.71
C HIS A 191 -8.97 19.17 -1.57
N ASN A 192 -9.44 17.95 -1.85
CA ASN A 192 -9.64 16.89 -0.87
C ASN A 192 -8.65 15.73 -1.01
N GLN A 193 -7.63 15.86 -1.86
CA GLN A 193 -6.65 14.80 -2.13
C GLN A 193 -5.82 14.42 -0.90
N GLY A 194 -5.44 15.40 -0.07
CA GLY A 194 -4.74 15.13 1.19
C GLY A 194 -5.58 14.29 2.16
N SER A 195 -6.86 14.64 2.32
CA SER A 195 -7.79 13.86 3.15
C SER A 195 -8.04 12.46 2.58
N ALA A 196 -8.14 12.32 1.26
CA ALA A 196 -8.30 11.01 0.62
C ALA A 196 -7.09 10.10 0.85
N LEU A 197 -5.88 10.64 0.73
CA LEU A 197 -4.65 9.88 0.99
C LEU A 197 -4.55 9.48 2.47
N ALA A 198 -4.87 10.38 3.40
CA ALA A 198 -4.89 10.06 4.82
C ALA A 198 -5.90 8.95 5.14
N THR A 199 -7.14 9.08 4.66
CA THR A 199 -8.17 8.06 4.82
C THR A 199 -7.76 6.72 4.20
N TYR A 200 -7.10 6.75 3.03
CA TYR A 200 -6.56 5.56 2.37
C TYR A 200 -5.51 4.84 3.22
N THR A 201 -4.57 5.57 3.83
CA THR A 201 -3.55 5.00 4.71
C THR A 201 -4.12 4.45 6.01
N VAL A 202 -5.17 5.07 6.57
CA VAL A 202 -5.85 4.55 7.77
C VAL A 202 -6.37 3.12 7.58
N PHE A 203 -6.84 2.76 6.38
CA PHE A 203 -7.23 1.36 6.10
C PHE A 203 -6.07 0.38 6.17
N MET A 204 -4.89 0.80 5.72
CA MET A 204 -3.67 -0.01 5.81
C MET A 204 -3.31 -0.27 7.27
N ASP A 205 -3.25 0.80 8.07
CA ASP A 205 -2.84 0.74 9.47
C ASP A 205 -3.86 -0.05 10.29
N LEU A 206 -5.16 0.16 10.03
CA LEU A 206 -6.23 -0.60 10.65
C LEU A 206 -6.12 -2.08 10.31
N SER A 207 -5.85 -2.42 9.05
CA SER A 207 -5.62 -3.81 8.65
C SER A 207 -4.45 -4.42 9.40
N LEU A 208 -3.28 -3.76 9.43
CA LEU A 208 -2.11 -4.27 10.13
C LEU A 208 -2.35 -4.44 11.63
N GLY A 209 -3.03 -3.48 12.26
CA GLY A 209 -3.40 -3.55 13.68
C GLY A 209 -4.37 -4.68 14.00
N VAL A 210 -5.33 -4.97 13.10
CA VAL A 210 -6.33 -6.03 13.28
C VAL A 210 -5.80 -7.41 12.87
N THR A 211 -4.94 -7.48 11.86
CA THR A 211 -4.41 -8.73 11.30
C THR A 211 -3.63 -9.52 12.34
N GLY A 212 -2.80 -8.87 13.17
CA GLY A 212 -2.00 -9.55 14.19
C GLY A 212 -2.85 -10.37 15.17
N PRO A 213 -3.76 -9.73 15.94
CA PRO A 213 -4.63 -10.45 16.88
C PRO A 213 -5.54 -11.49 16.21
N LEU A 214 -6.14 -11.17 15.06
CA LEU A 214 -7.00 -12.13 14.35
C LEU A 214 -6.23 -13.35 13.84
N ALA A 215 -5.04 -13.15 13.27
CA ALA A 215 -4.19 -14.24 12.81
C ALA A 215 -3.68 -15.07 14.00
N GLY A 216 -3.32 -14.43 15.12
CA GLY A 216 -2.92 -15.15 16.34
C GLY A 216 -4.05 -16.02 16.91
N LEU A 217 -5.28 -15.52 16.93
CA LEU A 217 -6.44 -16.30 17.36
C LEU A 217 -6.72 -17.47 16.39
N LEU A 218 -6.67 -17.22 15.09
CA LEU A 218 -6.87 -18.25 14.06
C LEU A 218 -5.79 -19.34 14.13
N MET A 219 -4.54 -18.94 14.36
CA MET A 219 -3.41 -19.84 14.57
C MET A 219 -3.65 -20.79 15.75
N ALA A 220 -4.19 -20.28 16.87
CA ALA A 220 -4.44 -21.10 18.05
C ALA A 220 -5.45 -22.24 17.82
N TRP A 221 -6.34 -22.11 16.82
CA TRP A 221 -7.42 -23.07 16.57
C TRP A 221 -7.15 -23.97 15.35
N THR A 222 -6.46 -23.45 14.34
CA THR A 222 -6.34 -24.10 13.03
C THR A 222 -4.89 -24.36 12.59
N GLY A 223 -3.92 -23.89 13.38
CA GLY A 223 -2.50 -24.04 13.10
C GLY A 223 -1.89 -22.93 12.25
N ILE A 224 -0.56 -22.92 12.19
CA ILE A 224 0.21 -21.82 11.62
C ILE A 224 0.24 -21.78 10.08
N SER A 225 -0.12 -22.85 9.38
CA SER A 225 -0.28 -22.82 7.91
C SER A 225 -1.55 -22.08 7.50
N MET A 226 -2.61 -22.18 8.31
CA MET A 226 -3.94 -21.68 7.96
C MET A 226 -4.02 -20.15 7.97
N ILE A 227 -3.16 -19.46 8.73
CA ILE A 227 -3.06 -17.98 8.70
C ILE A 227 -2.63 -17.47 7.32
N TYR A 228 -1.71 -18.18 6.64
CA TYR A 228 -1.25 -17.80 5.29
C TYR A 228 -2.31 -18.08 4.23
N LEU A 229 -3.05 -19.20 4.37
CA LEU A 229 -4.15 -19.54 3.47
C LEU A 229 -5.35 -18.58 3.65
N ALA A 230 -5.68 -18.23 4.88
CA ALA A 230 -6.70 -17.22 5.18
C ALA A 230 -6.30 -15.85 4.61
N ALA A 231 -5.03 -15.45 4.79
CA ALA A 231 -4.51 -14.23 4.19
C ALA A 231 -4.57 -14.26 2.66
N ALA A 232 -4.21 -15.38 2.01
CA ALA A 232 -4.37 -15.55 0.57
C ALA A 232 -5.84 -15.38 0.13
N GLY A 233 -6.80 -15.87 0.92
CA GLY A 233 -8.23 -15.64 0.73
C GLY A 233 -8.62 -14.16 0.81
N LEU A 234 -8.06 -13.41 1.77
CA LEU A 234 -8.26 -11.96 1.87
C LEU A 234 -7.69 -11.23 0.65
N VAL A 235 -6.49 -11.57 0.20
CA VAL A 235 -5.90 -10.97 -1.00
C VAL A 235 -6.68 -11.36 -2.27
N MET A 236 -7.23 -12.58 -2.34
CA MET A 236 -8.18 -12.95 -3.40
C MET A 236 -9.44 -12.08 -3.38
N ALA A 237 -9.99 -11.76 -2.20
CA ALA A 237 -11.09 -10.82 -2.08
C ALA A 237 -10.68 -9.41 -2.55
N ALA A 238 -9.45 -8.97 -2.27
CA ALA A 238 -8.90 -7.71 -2.79
C ALA A 238 -8.82 -7.71 -4.32
N LEU A 239 -8.37 -8.81 -4.93
CA LEU A 239 -8.32 -8.99 -6.38
C LEU A 239 -9.71 -8.92 -7.01
N LEU A 240 -10.70 -9.59 -6.40
CA LEU A 240 -12.09 -9.56 -6.85
C LEU A 240 -12.70 -8.15 -6.75
N LEU A 241 -12.41 -7.42 -5.67
CA LEU A 241 -12.80 -6.03 -5.51
C LEU A 241 -12.15 -5.14 -6.57
N GLY A 242 -10.84 -5.27 -6.78
CA GLY A 242 -10.11 -4.56 -7.84
C GLY A 242 -10.70 -4.83 -9.22
N TRP A 243 -11.05 -6.08 -9.51
CA TRP A 243 -11.70 -6.46 -10.76
C TRP A 243 -13.10 -5.86 -10.92
N ARG A 244 -13.91 -5.84 -9.84
CA ARG A 244 -15.21 -5.16 -9.84
C ARG A 244 -15.07 -3.66 -10.10
N LEU A 245 -14.07 -3.01 -9.49
CA LEU A 245 -13.78 -1.59 -9.72
C LEU A 245 -13.32 -1.31 -11.16
N LYS A 246 -12.63 -2.25 -11.79
CA LYS A 246 -12.26 -2.15 -13.22
C LYS A 246 -13.48 -2.21 -14.13
N LYS A 247 -14.43 -3.10 -13.82
CA LYS A 247 -15.64 -3.30 -14.63
C LYS A 247 -16.71 -2.24 -14.41
N ARG A 248 -16.79 -1.69 -13.20
CA ARG A 248 -17.73 -0.64 -12.82
C ARG A 248 -16.95 0.48 -12.12
N PRO A 249 -16.27 1.36 -12.88
CA PRO A 249 -15.67 2.54 -12.28
C PRO A 249 -16.78 3.31 -11.54
N PRO A 250 -16.55 3.74 -10.29
CA PRO A 250 -17.56 4.50 -9.55
C PRO A 250 -17.94 5.71 -10.40
N VAL A 251 -19.24 5.84 -10.67
CA VAL A 251 -19.81 6.93 -11.47
C VAL A 251 -19.32 8.24 -10.86
N SER A 252 -18.45 8.94 -11.60
CA SER A 252 -18.21 10.35 -11.36
C SER A 252 -19.54 11.04 -11.62
N GLU A 253 -20.25 11.43 -10.55
CA GLU A 253 -21.40 12.32 -10.67
C GLU A 253 -21.00 13.47 -11.60
N PRO A 254 -21.82 13.80 -12.62
CA PRO A 254 -21.55 14.92 -13.49
C PRO A 254 -21.31 16.12 -12.61
N GLU A 255 -20.21 16.82 -12.87
CA GLU A 255 -19.96 18.16 -12.37
C GLU A 255 -21.28 18.92 -12.50
N ALA A 256 -21.93 19.19 -11.36
CA ALA A 256 -23.18 19.90 -11.35
C ALA A 256 -22.91 21.21 -12.08
N ILE A 257 -23.41 21.31 -13.31
CA ILE A 257 -23.39 22.52 -14.12
C ILE A 257 -23.93 23.59 -13.19
N ALA A 258 -23.07 24.50 -12.75
CA ALA A 258 -23.52 25.65 -12.01
C ALA A 258 -24.60 26.31 -12.87
N PRO A 259 -25.86 26.42 -12.42
CA PRO A 259 -26.84 27.22 -13.13
C PRO A 259 -26.28 28.64 -13.12
N GLY A 260 -26.14 29.21 -14.31
CA GLY A 260 -25.23 30.31 -14.59
C GLY A 260 -25.33 31.49 -13.62
N GLN A 261 -24.17 32.10 -13.39
CA GLN A 261 -23.97 33.52 -13.07
C GLN A 261 -22.49 33.86 -13.21
#